data_AF-A0A080ZHP1-F1
#
_entry.id   AF-A0A080ZHP1-F1
#
_cell.length_a   1.000
_cell.length_b   1.000
_cell.length_c   1.000
_cell.angle_alpha   90.00
_cell.angle_beta   90.00
_cell.angle_gamma   90.00
#
_symmetry.space_group_name_H-M   'P 1'
#
loop_
_entity.id
_entity.type
_entity.pdbx_description
1 polymer ?
#
loop_
_entity_poly.entity_id
_entity_poly.type
_entity_poly.pdbx_seq_one_letter_code
_entity_poly.pdbx_strand_id
1 'polypeptide(L)'
;MMKWNSEKDFDGTNYTAWKTRVRAVMEANDLWDIATLRERPPRSGSRHDEDKFWHRERKAKAFLLETLTDDLVVSVGAKRYAYQVLEYLEQTYEAKTWGKSSGNA
;
A
#
# COMPACT_ATOMS: atom_id res chain seq x y z
N MET A 1 5.89 16.56 -4.17
CA MET A 1 4.94 15.53 -3.69
C MET A 1 3.75 15.57 -4.64
N MET A 2 3.51 14.51 -5.42
CA MET A 2 2.27 14.43 -6.19
C MET A 2 1.11 14.46 -5.21
N LYS A 3 0.15 15.37 -5.41
CA LYS A 3 -1.04 15.45 -4.57
C LYS A 3 -1.97 14.32 -4.97
N TRP A 4 -2.25 13.40 -4.05
CA TRP A 4 -3.34 12.46 -4.21
C TRP A 4 -4.66 13.22 -4.27
N ASN A 5 -5.61 12.76 -5.08
CA ASN A 5 -6.95 13.35 -5.18
C ASN A 5 -7.91 12.46 -4.40
N SER A 6 -8.58 13.02 -3.39
CA SER A 6 -9.53 12.31 -2.52
C SER A 6 -10.70 11.69 -3.28
N GLU A 7 -11.03 12.17 -4.49
CA GLU A 7 -12.00 11.51 -5.37
C GLU A 7 -11.58 10.09 -5.79
N LYS A 8 -10.31 9.73 -5.59
CA LYS A 8 -9.74 8.43 -5.94
C LYS A 8 -9.43 7.56 -4.72
N ASP A 9 -9.85 7.99 -3.53
CA ASP A 9 -9.70 7.22 -2.31
C ASP A 9 -10.33 5.85 -2.48
N PHE A 10 -9.59 4.84 -2.07
CA PHE A 10 -10.07 3.48 -2.11
C PHE A 10 -11.07 3.26 -1.01
N ASP A 11 -12.28 2.92 -1.42
CA ASP A 11 -13.44 2.61 -0.57
C ASP A 11 -13.71 1.09 -0.51
N GLY A 12 -12.83 0.27 -1.10
CA GLY A 12 -13.03 -1.15 -1.27
C GLY A 12 -13.51 -1.57 -2.66
N THR A 13 -13.84 -0.63 -3.55
CA THR A 13 -14.29 -0.92 -4.93
C THR A 13 -13.13 -0.88 -5.94
N ASN A 14 -13.20 -1.77 -6.95
CA ASN A 14 -12.23 -1.85 -8.05
C ASN A 14 -10.75 -1.80 -7.61
N TYR A 15 -10.39 -2.75 -6.73
CA TYR A 15 -9.05 -2.90 -6.16
C TYR A 15 -7.94 -2.89 -7.22
N THR A 16 -8.13 -3.56 -8.35
CA THR A 16 -7.15 -3.62 -9.44
C THR A 16 -6.81 -2.24 -10.01
N ALA A 17 -7.81 -1.39 -10.24
CA ALA A 17 -7.58 -0.05 -10.75
C ALA A 17 -6.86 0.83 -9.72
N TRP A 18 -7.24 0.74 -8.44
CA TRP A 18 -6.55 1.46 -7.36
C TRP A 18 -5.09 1.01 -7.23
N LYS A 19 -4.84 -0.30 -7.12
CA LYS A 19 -3.49 -0.89 -6.99
C LYS A 19 -2.59 -0.48 -8.14
N THR A 20 -3.12 -0.45 -9.36
CA THR A 20 -2.37 0.00 -10.56
C THR A 20 -1.90 1.46 -10.43
N ARG A 21 -2.76 2.37 -9.95
CA ARG A 21 -2.41 3.79 -9.76
C ARG A 21 -1.41 3.97 -8.62
N VAL A 22 -1.67 3.34 -7.47
CA VAL A 22 -0.80 3.38 -6.29
C VAL A 22 0.58 2.86 -6.63
N ARG A 23 0.66 1.71 -7.33
CA ARG A 23 1.93 1.15 -7.79
C ARG A 23 2.70 2.13 -8.66
N ALA A 24 2.09 2.73 -9.67
CA ALA A 24 2.75 3.68 -10.56
C ALA A 24 3.33 4.89 -9.80
N VAL A 25 2.59 5.43 -8.83
CA VAL A 25 3.06 6.57 -8.01
C VAL A 25 4.18 6.14 -7.05
N MET A 26 4.08 4.97 -6.43
CA MET A 26 5.10 4.45 -5.52
C MET A 26 6.39 4.07 -6.24
N GLU A 27 6.31 3.48 -7.44
CA GLU A 27 7.47 3.21 -8.30
C GLU A 27 8.19 4.51 -8.69
N ALA A 28 7.44 5.57 -9.04
CA ALA A 28 8.02 6.89 -9.32
C ALA A 28 8.67 7.58 -8.11
N ASN A 29 8.52 7.03 -6.90
CA ASN A 29 9.05 7.58 -5.65
C ASN A 29 9.98 6.60 -4.91
N ASP A 30 10.36 5.48 -5.51
CA ASP A 30 11.19 4.41 -4.91
C ASP A 30 10.60 3.82 -3.61
N LEU A 31 9.27 3.69 -3.55
CA LEU A 31 8.52 3.22 -2.37
C LEU A 31 7.91 1.82 -2.55
N TRP A 32 7.71 1.37 -3.79
CA TRP A 32 6.97 0.14 -4.08
C TRP A 32 7.63 -1.11 -3.50
N ASP A 33 8.97 -1.19 -3.58
CA ASP A 33 9.71 -2.33 -3.05
C ASP A 33 9.69 -2.40 -1.51
N ILE A 34 9.57 -1.25 -0.83
CA ILE A 34 9.33 -1.19 0.62
C ILE A 34 7.93 -1.71 0.95
N ALA A 35 6.92 -1.25 0.20
CA ALA A 35 5.52 -1.62 0.40
C ALA A 35 5.23 -3.09 0.06
N THR A 36 6.06 -3.74 -0.76
CA THR A 36 5.94 -5.17 -1.11
C THR A 36 6.95 -6.06 -0.38
N LEU A 37 7.70 -5.51 0.59
CA LEU A 37 8.74 -6.21 1.35
C LEU A 37 9.87 -6.82 0.47
N ARG A 38 9.99 -6.35 -0.79
CA ARG A 38 11.09 -6.70 -1.69
C ARG A 38 12.39 -6.07 -1.23
N GLU A 39 12.30 -4.86 -0.68
CA GLU A 39 13.35 -4.23 0.10
C GLU A 39 13.06 -4.42 1.59
N ARG A 40 14.02 -4.99 2.33
CA ARG A 40 13.90 -5.26 3.76
C ARG A 40 14.72 -4.27 4.57
N PRO A 41 14.37 -4.04 5.86
CA PRO A 41 15.21 -3.26 6.74
C PRO A 41 16.65 -3.80 6.71
N PRO A 42 17.67 -2.94 6.63
CA PRO A 42 19.06 -3.36 6.73
C PRO A 42 19.27 -4.20 7.99
N ARG A 43 19.91 -5.37 7.86
CA ARG A 43 20.20 -6.27 9.01
C ARG A 43 21.28 -5.71 9.93
N SER A 44 22.19 -4.94 9.34
CA SER A 44 23.21 -4.12 9.96
C SER A 44 23.76 -3.22 8.86
N GLY A 45 23.77 -1.91 9.08
CA GLY A 45 24.19 -0.94 8.07
C GLY A 45 24.74 0.33 8.70
N SER A 46 25.19 1.26 7.88
CA SER A 46 25.43 2.60 8.39
C SER A 46 24.10 3.16 8.90
N ARG A 47 24.14 3.94 9.99
CA ARG A 47 22.95 4.63 10.53
C ARG A 47 22.19 5.40 9.44
N HIS A 48 22.93 5.93 8.47
CA HIS A 48 22.40 6.64 7.32
C HIS A 48 21.55 5.74 6.39
N ASP A 49 21.93 4.49 6.18
CA ASP A 49 21.15 3.56 5.34
C ASP A 49 19.88 3.10 6.07
N GLU A 50 19.96 2.88 7.38
CA GLU A 50 18.80 2.63 8.23
C GLU A 50 17.82 3.82 8.22
N ASP A 51 18.33 5.03 8.40
CA ASP A 51 17.52 6.25 8.39
C ASP A 51 16.84 6.47 7.03
N LYS A 52 17.54 6.20 5.92
CA LYS A 52 16.98 6.24 4.56
C LYS A 52 15.87 5.21 4.35
N PHE A 53 16.08 3.98 4.80
CA PHE A 53 15.07 2.93 4.72
C PHE A 53 13.82 3.34 5.51
N TRP A 54 13.99 3.72 6.78
CA TRP A 54 12.87 4.09 7.65
C TRP A 54 12.17 5.39 7.21
N HIS A 55 12.88 6.31 6.56
CA HIS A 55 12.25 7.46 5.92
C HIS A 55 11.31 7.04 4.80
N ARG A 56 11.76 6.16 3.90
CA ARG A 56 10.92 5.63 2.80
C ARG A 56 9.79 4.76 3.32
N GLU A 57 10.00 3.97 4.37
CA GLU A 57 8.94 3.20 5.04
C GLU A 57 7.80 4.10 5.53
N ARG A 58 8.12 5.14 6.31
CA ARG A 58 7.11 6.09 6.80
C ARG A 58 6.40 6.80 5.66
N LYS A 59 7.14 7.19 4.63
CA LYS A 59 6.58 7.84 3.42
C LYS A 59 5.64 6.90 2.66
N ALA A 60 6.02 5.63 2.49
CA ALA A 60 5.20 4.61 1.84
C ALA A 60 3.90 4.35 2.63
N LYS A 61 4.00 4.22 3.95
CA LYS A 61 2.83 4.03 4.82
C LYS A 61 1.90 5.24 4.77
N ALA A 62 2.44 6.45 4.94
CA ALA A 62 1.65 7.68 4.89
C ALA A 62 0.91 7.80 3.55
N PHE A 63 1.62 7.55 2.43
CA PHE A 63 1.00 7.56 1.11
C PHE A 63 -0.13 6.54 0.98
N LEU A 64 0.05 5.30 1.44
CA LEU A 64 -1.02 4.30 1.43
C LEU A 64 -2.24 4.80 2.22
N LEU A 65 -2.05 5.35 3.42
CA LEU A 65 -3.15 5.88 4.23
C LEU A 65 -3.87 7.06 3.57
N GLU A 66 -3.14 7.94 2.88
CA GLU A 66 -3.73 9.04 2.10
C GLU A 66 -4.58 8.55 0.93
N THR A 67 -4.41 7.30 0.49
CA THR A 67 -5.17 6.72 -0.63
C THR A 67 -6.41 5.92 -0.22
N LEU A 68 -6.76 5.94 1.06
CA LEU A 68 -7.84 5.15 1.65
C LEU A 68 -8.93 6.07 2.21
N THR A 69 -10.18 5.59 2.24
CA THR A 69 -11.22 6.22 3.04
C THR A 69 -10.94 6.09 4.54
N ASP A 70 -11.51 6.97 5.35
CA ASP A 70 -11.33 6.97 6.81
C ASP A 70 -11.67 5.61 7.46
N ASP A 71 -12.73 4.94 7.00
CA ASP A 71 -13.12 3.61 7.50
C ASP A 71 -12.02 2.57 7.27
N LEU A 72 -11.34 2.63 6.13
CA LEU A 72 -10.22 1.73 5.81
C LEU A 72 -8.95 2.12 6.54
N VAL A 73 -8.70 3.42 6.75
CA VAL A 73 -7.62 3.91 7.60
C VAL A 73 -7.76 3.35 9.02
N VAL A 74 -8.96 3.38 9.60
CA VAL A 74 -9.23 2.77 10.92
C VAL A 74 -8.95 1.26 10.90
N SER A 75 -9.37 0.57 9.84
CA SER A 75 -9.21 -0.89 9.69
C SER A 75 -7.73 -1.31 9.62
N VAL A 76 -6.87 -0.50 9.01
CA VAL A 76 -5.43 -0.78 8.89
C VAL A 76 -4.56 -0.04 9.90
N GLY A 77 -5.14 0.79 10.76
CA GLY A 77 -4.39 1.69 11.66
C GLY A 77 -3.45 0.97 12.64
N ALA A 78 -3.79 -0.25 13.04
CA ALA A 78 -2.94 -1.09 13.89
C ALA A 78 -1.72 -1.70 13.16
N LYS A 79 -1.68 -1.65 11.83
CA LYS A 79 -0.55 -2.17 11.04
C LYS A 79 0.65 -1.26 11.23
N ARG A 80 1.79 -1.84 11.61
CA ARG A 80 3.01 -1.08 11.92
C ARG A 80 3.66 -0.59 10.63
N TYR A 81 3.76 -1.45 9.62
CA TYR A 81 4.54 -1.22 8.41
C TYR A 81 3.69 -1.07 7.15
N ALA A 82 4.20 -0.33 6.16
CA ALA A 82 3.58 -0.17 4.84
C ALA A 82 3.18 -1.51 4.19
N TYR A 83 4.06 -2.52 4.26
CA TYR A 83 3.77 -3.83 3.67
C TYR A 83 2.59 -4.55 4.33
N GLN A 84 2.40 -4.37 5.63
CA GLN A 84 1.28 -4.97 6.36
C GLN A 84 -0.06 -4.32 5.99
N VAL A 85 -0.04 -3.03 5.62
CA VAL A 85 -1.22 -2.34 5.09
C VAL A 85 -1.55 -2.89 3.71
N LEU A 86 -0.57 -2.94 2.80
CA LEU A 86 -0.79 -3.43 1.44
C LEU A 86 -1.23 -4.90 1.43
N GLU A 87 -0.56 -5.77 2.19
CA GLU A 87 -0.90 -7.19 2.35
C GLU A 87 -2.34 -7.39 2.86
N TYR A 88 -2.77 -6.59 3.84
CA TYR A 88 -4.15 -6.66 4.34
C TYR A 88 -5.16 -6.30 3.25
N LEU A 89 -4.89 -5.26 2.46
CA LEU A 89 -5.76 -4.84 1.36
C LEU A 89 -5.79 -5.88 0.23
N GLU A 90 -4.64 -6.47 -0.10
CA GLU A 90 -4.53 -7.59 -1.06
C GLU A 90 -5.40 -8.77 -0.60
N GLN A 91 -5.21 -9.25 0.63
CA GLN A 91 -5.97 -10.38 1.18
C GLN A 91 -7.48 -10.10 1.24
N THR A 92 -7.87 -8.86 1.51
CA THR A 92 -9.28 -8.48 1.69
C THR A 92 -10.02 -8.25 0.37
N TYR A 93 -9.34 -7.69 -0.64
CA TYR A 93 -9.99 -7.18 -1.85
C TYR A 93 -9.53 -7.83 -3.15
N GLU A 94 -8.34 -8.44 -3.21
CA GLU A 94 -7.87 -9.17 -4.39
C GLU A 94 -8.65 -10.48 -4.55
N ALA A 95 -8.83 -11.24 -3.46
CA ALA A 95 -9.58 -12.51 -3.46
C ALA A 95 -11.07 -12.33 -3.82
N LYS A 96 -11.69 -11.19 -3.47
CA LYS A 96 -13.09 -10.90 -3.81
C LYS A 96 -13.33 -10.68 -5.31
N THR A 97 -12.29 -10.41 -6.10
CA THR A 97 -12.43 -10.23 -7.55
C THR A 97 -12.54 -11.55 -8.32
N TRP A 98 -12.09 -12.68 -7.74
CA TRP A 98 -12.19 -14.00 -8.38
C TRP A 98 -13.50 -14.75 -8.09
N GLY A 99 -14.20 -14.39 -7.00
CA GLY A 99 -15.45 -15.06 -6.59
C GLY A 99 -16.73 -14.63 -7.32
N LYS A 100 -16.66 -13.71 -8.30
CA LYS A 100 -17.83 -13.27 -9.09
C LYS A 100 -17.93 -13.87 -10.49
N SER A 101 -17.12 -14.89 -10.81
CA SER A 101 -17.11 -15.52 -12.15
C SER A 101 -17.52 -16.99 -12.18
N SER A 102 -18.01 -17.58 -11.08
CA SER A 102 -18.42 -18.99 -11.02
C SER A 102 -19.86 -19.16 -10.55
N GLY A 103 -20.77 -18.42 -11.18
CA GLY A 103 -22.21 -18.62 -11.09
C GLY A 103 -22.83 -18.55 -12.48
N ASN A 104 -22.66 -19.60 -13.27
CA ASN A 104 -23.59 -20.09 -14.30
C ASN A 104 -22.94 -21.24 -15.09
N ALA A 105 -23.16 -22.47 -14.62
CA ALA A 105 -23.26 -23.68 -15.43
C ALA A 105 -24.08 -24.70 -14.63
#